data_AF-A0A378U8P9-F1
#
_entry.id   AF-A0A378U8P9-F1
#
_cell.length_a   1.000
_cell.length_b   1.000
_cell.length_c   1.000
_cell.angle_alpha   90.00
_cell.angle_beta   90.00
_cell.angle_gamma   90.00
#
_symmetry.space_group_name_H-M   'P 1'
#
loop_
_entity.id
_entity.type
_entity.pdbx_description
1 polymer ?
#
loop_
_entity_poly.entity_id
_entity_poly.type
_entity_poly.pdbx_seq_one_letter_code
_entity_poly.pdbx_strand_id
1 'polypeptide(L)'
;MTRTDLINRLNSILACRGIEWSANRVVKAVRRYQQSASTIPLEEFLAHEILRQADQRPLLNELTYRRIAYRDDPTGEDAVRNMSKYVPLKVAAETVGVSVSSLRRYIAEGRITAHRVGPKLIRVDLVQVEAQLFGEVGGDAA
;
A
#
# COMPACT_ATOMS: atom_id res chain seq x y z
N MET A 1 -1.93 17.86 -32.83
CA MET A 1 -2.62 16.67 -32.26
C MET A 1 -3.01 17.00 -30.83
N THR A 2 -4.29 16.89 -30.46
CA THR A 2 -4.73 17.25 -29.10
C THR A 2 -4.33 16.16 -28.09
N ARG A 3 -4.33 16.49 -26.80
CA ARG A 3 -4.04 15.51 -25.74
C ARG A 3 -5.07 14.38 -25.70
N THR A 4 -6.32 14.68 -26.01
CA THR A 4 -7.40 13.69 -26.11
C THR A 4 -7.15 12.71 -27.27
N ASP A 5 -6.70 13.22 -28.41
CA ASP A 5 -6.34 12.37 -29.57
C ASP A 5 -5.19 11.42 -29.24
N LEU A 6 -4.18 11.90 -28.51
CA LEU A 6 -3.07 11.09 -28.01
C LEU A 6 -3.53 9.98 -27.07
N ILE A 7 -4.45 10.29 -26.15
CA ILE A 7 -5.04 9.32 -25.22
C ILE A 7 -5.82 8.25 -25.98
N ASN A 8 -6.70 8.64 -26.91
CA ASN A 8 -7.50 7.72 -27.71
C ASN A 8 -6.63 6.82 -28.60
N ARG A 9 -5.58 7.40 -29.20
CA ARG A 9 -4.60 6.66 -30.01
C ARG A 9 -3.81 5.67 -29.15
N LEU A 10 -3.35 6.07 -27.96
CA LEU A 10 -2.65 5.18 -27.04
C LEU A 10 -3.53 4.01 -26.59
N ASN A 11 -4.79 4.29 -26.23
CA ASN A 11 -5.74 3.26 -25.83
C ASN A 11 -6.01 2.25 -26.95
N SER A 12 -6.12 2.72 -28.19
CA SER A 12 -6.30 1.85 -29.35
C SER A 12 -5.09 0.93 -29.56
N ILE A 13 -3.87 1.46 -29.43
CA ILE A 13 -2.62 0.68 -29.54
C ILE A 13 -2.52 -0.37 -28.42
N LEU A 14 -2.84 0.02 -27.19
CA LEU A 14 -2.85 -0.88 -26.03
C LEU A 14 -3.87 -2.01 -26.19
N ALA A 15 -5.08 -1.69 -26.66
CA ALA A 15 -6.14 -2.66 -26.91
C ALA A 15 -5.74 -3.67 -28.01
N CYS A 16 -5.16 -3.21 -29.12
CA CYS A 16 -4.65 -4.09 -30.18
C CYS A 16 -3.54 -5.05 -29.71
N ARG A 17 -2.81 -4.68 -28.64
CA ARG A 17 -1.75 -5.50 -28.04
C ARG A 17 -2.24 -6.34 -26.86
N GLY A 18 -3.53 -6.27 -26.50
CA GLY A 18 -4.10 -6.96 -25.34
C GLY A 18 -3.55 -6.47 -24.00
N ILE A 19 -3.07 -5.22 -23.93
CA ILE A 19 -2.47 -4.64 -22.73
C ILE A 19 -3.48 -3.71 -22.07
N GLU A 20 -3.87 -4.02 -20.82
CA GLU A 20 -4.75 -3.14 -20.05
C GLU A 20 -3.94 -2.19 -19.17
N TRP A 21 -4.10 -0.88 -19.40
CA TRP A 21 -3.58 0.18 -18.53
C TRP A 21 -4.71 0.92 -17.85
N SER A 22 -4.50 1.31 -16.59
CA SER A 22 -5.43 2.20 -15.90
C SER A 22 -5.44 3.59 -16.55
N ALA A 23 -6.58 4.28 -16.46
CA ALA A 23 -6.73 5.62 -17.05
C ALA A 23 -5.66 6.63 -16.58
N ASN A 24 -5.30 6.59 -15.30
CA ASN A 24 -4.24 7.44 -14.75
C ASN A 24 -2.87 7.13 -15.39
N ARG A 25 -2.59 5.86 -15.68
CA ARG A 25 -1.34 5.41 -16.30
C ARG A 25 -1.23 5.92 -17.74
N VAL A 26 -2.31 5.81 -18.52
CA VAL A 26 -2.42 6.38 -19.87
C VAL A 26 -2.16 7.88 -19.85
N VAL A 27 -2.82 8.60 -18.94
CA VAL A 27 -2.67 10.06 -18.80
C VAL A 27 -1.22 10.47 -18.44
N LYS A 28 -0.54 9.70 -17.58
CA LYS A 28 0.86 9.93 -17.21
C LYS A 28 1.82 9.66 -18.37
N ALA A 29 1.60 8.59 -19.14
CA ALA A 29 2.40 8.26 -20.31
C ALA A 29 2.26 9.34 -21.39
N VAL A 30 1.05 9.79 -21.68
CA VAL A 30 0.80 10.89 -22.62
C VAL A 30 1.46 12.19 -22.14
N ARG A 31 1.36 12.50 -20.83
CA ARG A 31 2.04 13.68 -20.28
C ARG A 31 3.56 13.60 -20.46
N ARG A 32 4.16 12.43 -20.24
CA ARG A 32 5.60 12.21 -20.47
C ARG A 32 5.97 12.37 -21.94
N TYR A 33 5.19 11.79 -22.85
CA TYR A 33 5.41 11.94 -24.29
C TYR A 33 5.35 13.41 -24.74
N GLN A 34 4.42 14.19 -24.20
CA GLN A 34 4.32 15.63 -24.50
C GLN A 34 5.46 16.46 -23.89
N GLN A 35 6.06 15.98 -22.80
CA GLN A 35 7.15 16.66 -22.08
C GLN A 35 8.53 16.23 -22.58
N SER A 36 8.66 15.01 -23.10
CA SER A 36 9.86 14.59 -23.81
C SER A 36 9.90 15.37 -25.10
N ALA A 37 10.96 16.16 -25.31
CA ALA A 37 11.29 16.77 -26.59
C ALA A 37 11.69 15.71 -27.64
N SER A 38 11.06 14.54 -27.61
CA SER A 38 11.42 13.37 -28.40
C SER A 38 10.82 13.49 -29.79
N THR A 39 11.67 13.42 -30.80
CA THR A 39 11.31 13.29 -32.22
C THR A 39 10.75 11.90 -32.58
N ILE A 40 10.55 11.05 -31.57
CA ILE A 40 10.21 9.64 -31.70
C ILE A 40 8.68 9.50 -31.80
N PRO A 41 8.15 8.63 -32.68
CA PRO A 41 6.72 8.38 -32.79
C PRO A 41 6.12 7.76 -31.52
N LEU A 42 4.82 7.98 -31.31
CA LEU A 42 4.08 7.52 -30.12
C LEU A 42 4.16 6.01 -29.92
N GLU A 43 4.15 5.23 -31.00
CA GLU A 43 4.24 3.77 -30.96
C GLU A 43 5.57 3.30 -30.37
N GLU A 44 6.67 3.95 -30.76
CA GLU A 44 8.02 3.63 -30.30
C GLU A 44 8.24 4.14 -28.87
N PHE A 45 7.73 5.32 -28.53
CA PHE A 45 7.67 5.80 -27.14
C PHE A 45 6.90 4.81 -26.24
N LEU A 46 5.76 4.30 -26.69
CA LEU A 46 4.97 3.32 -25.94
C LEU A 46 5.73 1.99 -25.78
N ALA A 47 6.47 1.53 -26.79
CA ALA A 47 7.31 0.36 -26.66
C ALA A 47 8.39 0.55 -25.57
N HIS A 48 9.07 1.71 -25.57
CA HIS A 48 10.02 2.06 -24.51
C HIS A 48 9.36 2.18 -23.14
N GLU A 49 8.15 2.73 -23.05
CA GLU A 49 7.42 2.89 -21.80
C GLU A 49 6.93 1.53 -21.25
N ILE A 50 6.51 0.61 -22.12
CA ILE A 50 6.17 -0.76 -21.74
C ILE A 50 7.41 -1.49 -21.22
N LEU A 51 8.55 -1.40 -21.93
CA LEU A 51 9.81 -2.04 -21.51
C LEU A 51 10.35 -1.44 -20.20
N ARG A 52 10.38 -0.10 -20.10
CA ARG A 52 10.71 0.62 -18.87
C ARG A 52 9.88 0.15 -17.68
N GLN A 53 8.62 -0.22 -17.92
CA GLN A 53 7.71 -0.64 -16.85
C GLN A 53 7.62 -2.15 -16.64
N ALA A 54 8.03 -2.98 -17.60
CA ALA A 54 8.26 -4.42 -17.38
C ALA A 54 9.41 -4.62 -16.37
N ASP A 55 10.42 -3.75 -16.45
CA ASP A 55 11.54 -3.67 -15.50
C ASP A 55 11.15 -2.97 -14.18
N GLN A 56 10.01 -2.26 -14.17
CA GLN A 56 9.35 -1.75 -12.96
C GLN A 56 8.16 -2.62 -12.52
N ARG A 57 8.23 -3.95 -12.70
CA ARG A 57 7.78 -4.78 -11.57
C ARG A 57 8.53 -4.21 -10.37
N PRO A 58 7.87 -3.79 -9.29
CA PRO A 58 8.64 -3.64 -8.09
C PRO A 58 9.10 -5.08 -7.80
N LEU A 59 10.36 -5.39 -8.12
CA LEU A 59 11.18 -6.02 -7.11
C LEU A 59 11.00 -5.08 -5.92
N LEU A 60 9.96 -5.34 -5.12
CA LEU A 60 9.80 -4.78 -3.80
C LEU A 60 11.04 -5.29 -3.09
N ASN A 61 12.13 -4.55 -3.26
CA ASN A 61 13.40 -4.89 -2.68
C ASN A 61 13.12 -4.83 -1.19
N GLU A 62 13.19 -5.96 -0.50
CA GLU A 62 12.84 -6.12 0.92
C GLU A 62 13.49 -5.00 1.77
N LEU A 63 14.64 -4.49 1.31
CA LEU A 63 15.41 -3.40 1.90
C LEU A 63 14.71 -2.03 1.87
N THR A 64 13.84 -1.74 0.89
CA THR A 64 13.14 -0.44 0.79
C THR A 64 11.96 -0.38 1.75
N TYR A 65 11.29 -1.50 2.01
CA TYR A 65 10.29 -1.59 3.08
C TYR A 65 10.96 -1.43 4.47
N ARG A 66 12.21 -1.88 4.59
CA ARG A 66 13.02 -1.77 5.81
C ARG A 66 13.46 -0.34 6.16
N ARG A 67 13.52 0.60 5.23
CA ARG A 67 14.07 1.95 5.52
C ARG A 67 13.02 2.96 6.00
N ILE A 68 11.74 2.75 5.70
CA ILE A 68 10.65 3.67 6.05
C ILE A 68 9.94 3.24 7.34
N ALA A 69 9.96 1.94 7.66
CA ALA A 69 9.26 1.37 8.81
C ALA A 69 10.11 1.28 10.11
N TYR A 70 11.43 1.48 10.04
CA TYR A 70 12.35 1.18 11.15
C TYR A 70 13.19 2.40 11.54
N ARG A 71 12.55 3.51 11.93
CA ARG A 71 13.32 4.62 12.52
C ARG A 71 13.42 4.57 14.04
N ASP A 72 12.62 3.74 14.74
CA ASP A 72 12.56 3.75 16.20
C ASP A 72 12.48 2.35 16.87
N ASP A 73 13.05 1.29 16.27
CA ASP A 73 13.14 -0.03 16.93
C ASP A 73 14.59 -0.57 16.90
N PRO A 74 15.28 -0.68 18.06
CA PRO A 74 16.67 -1.12 18.15
C PRO A 74 16.86 -2.64 18.07
N THR A 75 15.82 -3.47 18.07
CA THR A 75 15.98 -4.93 18.10
C THR A 75 15.00 -5.59 17.13
N GLY A 76 15.39 -5.67 15.85
CA GLY A 76 14.58 -6.23 14.76
C GLY A 76 14.20 -7.72 14.87
N GLU A 77 14.24 -8.31 16.06
CA GLU A 77 13.79 -9.67 16.37
C GLU A 77 12.27 -9.74 16.57
N ASP A 78 11.66 -8.70 17.15
CA ASP A 78 10.20 -8.65 17.38
C ASP A 78 9.41 -8.42 16.08
N ALA A 79 9.97 -7.64 15.14
CA ALA A 79 9.35 -7.35 13.85
C ALA A 79 9.31 -8.54 12.88
N VAL A 80 10.20 -9.52 13.05
CA VAL A 80 10.23 -10.74 12.21
C VAL A 80 9.31 -11.81 12.79
N ARG A 81 9.14 -11.85 14.12
CA ARG A 81 8.27 -12.83 14.81
C ARG A 81 6.79 -12.56 14.62
N ASN A 82 6.40 -11.29 14.45
CA ASN A 82 5.02 -10.90 14.18
C ASN A 82 5.00 -9.95 12.98
N MET A 83 4.57 -10.46 11.83
CA MET A 83 4.13 -9.62 10.71
C MET A 83 2.78 -8.97 11.08
N SER A 84 2.78 -8.14 12.13
CA SER A 84 1.61 -7.54 12.74
C SER A 84 0.87 -6.71 11.71
N LYS A 85 -0.38 -7.11 11.44
CA LYS A 85 -1.24 -6.40 10.50
C LYS A 85 -1.75 -5.14 11.19
N TYR A 86 -1.11 -4.00 10.92
CA TYR A 86 -1.62 -2.69 11.33
C TYR A 86 -2.90 -2.33 10.57
N VAL A 87 -4.04 -2.58 11.20
CA VAL A 87 -5.36 -2.40 10.58
C VAL A 87 -6.06 -1.13 11.07
N PRO A 88 -7.00 -0.56 10.28
CA PRO A 88 -7.89 0.49 10.76
C PRO A 88 -8.72 0.02 11.96
N LEU A 89 -9.08 0.97 12.84
CA LEU A 89 -9.84 0.66 14.07
C LEU A 89 -11.19 -0.03 13.80
N LYS A 90 -11.84 0.32 12.70
CA LYS A 90 -13.10 -0.33 12.27
C LYS A 90 -12.89 -1.81 11.93
N VAL A 91 -11.81 -2.11 11.21
CA VAL A 91 -11.47 -3.49 10.82
C VAL A 91 -11.11 -4.31 12.06
N ALA A 92 -10.29 -3.77 12.97
CA ALA A 92 -9.97 -4.46 14.23
C ALA A 92 -11.23 -4.78 15.04
N ALA A 93 -12.14 -3.82 15.16
CA ALA A 93 -13.40 -3.96 15.88
C ALA A 93 -14.28 -5.08 15.29
N GLU A 94 -14.41 -5.10 13.96
CA GLU A 94 -15.14 -6.14 13.23
C GLU A 94 -14.49 -7.52 13.42
N THR A 95 -13.15 -7.61 13.33
CA THR A 95 -12.42 -8.88 13.47
C THR A 95 -12.62 -9.53 14.83
N VAL A 96 -12.53 -8.74 15.91
CA VAL A 96 -12.60 -9.25 17.29
C VAL A 96 -14.02 -9.20 17.88
N GLY A 97 -15.01 -8.75 17.10
CA GLY A 97 -16.42 -8.73 17.52
C GLY A 97 -16.76 -7.68 18.59
N VAL A 98 -16.03 -6.55 18.63
CA VAL A 98 -16.27 -5.46 19.60
C VAL A 98 -16.64 -4.17 18.90
N SER A 99 -17.15 -3.19 19.66
CA SER A 99 -17.42 -1.86 19.09
C SER A 99 -16.14 -1.04 18.90
N VAL A 100 -16.13 -0.15 17.91
CA VAL A 100 -15.05 0.84 17.73
C VAL A 100 -14.90 1.73 18.97
N SER A 101 -16.00 2.04 19.67
CA SER A 101 -15.98 2.82 20.92
C SER A 101 -15.20 2.09 22.01
N SER A 102 -15.37 0.78 22.13
CA SER A 102 -14.62 -0.07 23.08
C SER A 102 -13.12 -0.02 22.81
N LEU A 103 -12.71 -0.15 21.54
CA LEU A 103 -11.30 -0.02 21.18
C LEU A 103 -10.75 1.39 21.45
N ARG A 104 -11.53 2.46 21.20
CA ARG A 104 -11.12 3.83 21.54
C ARG A 104 -10.95 4.03 23.04
N ARG A 105 -11.83 3.44 23.85
CA ARG A 105 -11.72 3.44 25.30
C ARG A 105 -10.43 2.74 25.74
N TYR A 106 -10.12 1.56 25.20
CA TYR A 106 -8.89 0.85 25.52
C TYR A 106 -7.61 1.59 25.10
N ILE A 107 -7.67 2.33 23.99
CA ILE A 107 -6.57 3.24 23.60
C ILE A 107 -6.43 4.38 24.61
N ALA A 108 -7.54 4.99 25.03
CA ALA A 108 -7.52 6.08 26.01
C ALA A 108 -7.03 5.62 27.39
N GLU A 109 -7.34 4.39 27.78
CA GLU A 109 -6.85 3.73 28.99
C GLU A 109 -5.39 3.25 28.88
N GLY A 110 -4.77 3.36 27.70
CA GLY A 110 -3.39 2.90 27.47
C GLY A 110 -3.23 1.37 27.38
N ARG A 111 -4.33 0.62 27.25
CA ARG A 111 -4.32 -0.85 27.13
C ARG A 111 -3.98 -1.35 25.73
N ILE A 112 -4.25 -0.54 24.71
CA ILE A 112 -3.96 -0.85 23.31
C ILE A 112 -3.18 0.32 22.71
N THR A 113 -2.09 0.01 22.02
CA THR A 113 -1.25 1.04 21.39
C THR A 113 -1.88 1.51 20.08
N ALA A 114 -2.09 2.82 19.98
CA ALA A 114 -2.60 3.44 18.76
C ALA A 114 -1.47 4.09 17.95
N HIS A 115 -1.34 3.68 16.69
CA HIS A 115 -0.37 4.21 15.75
C HIS A 115 -1.05 5.25 14.85
N ARG A 116 -0.64 6.51 14.95
CA ARG A 116 -1.16 7.58 14.11
C ARG A 116 -0.44 7.59 12.76
N VAL A 117 -1.21 7.53 11.67
CA VAL A 117 -0.69 7.64 10.32
C VAL A 117 -1.18 8.97 9.72
N GLY A 118 -0.27 9.93 9.67
CA GLY A 118 -0.60 11.31 9.30
C GLY A 118 -1.57 11.97 10.30
N PRO A 119 -2.27 13.04 9.89
CA PRO A 119 -3.02 13.88 10.82
C PRO A 119 -4.33 13.25 11.33
N LYS A 120 -4.90 12.26 10.62
CA LYS A 120 -6.28 11.79 10.88
C LYS A 120 -6.43 10.27 11.07
N LEU A 121 -5.49 9.46 10.58
CA LEU A 121 -5.67 8.01 10.60
C LEU A 121 -5.08 7.41 11.86
N ILE A 122 -5.79 6.44 12.43
CA ILE A 122 -5.33 5.63 13.55
C ILE A 122 -5.32 4.17 13.10
N ARG A 123 -4.21 3.49 13.36
CA ARG A 123 -4.00 2.06 13.16
C ARG A 123 -3.72 1.41 14.50
N VAL A 124 -4.08 0.13 14.61
CA VAL A 124 -3.79 -0.71 15.77
C VAL A 124 -3.18 -2.01 15.29
N ASP A 125 -2.31 -2.58 16.11
CA ASP A 125 -1.81 -3.93 15.89
C ASP A 125 -2.92 -4.94 16.24
N LEU A 126 -3.36 -5.72 15.25
CA LEU A 126 -4.40 -6.72 15.45
C LEU A 126 -4.01 -7.79 16.48
N VAL A 127 -2.74 -8.20 16.51
CA VAL A 127 -2.25 -9.24 17.43
C VAL A 127 -2.29 -8.72 18.87
N GLN A 128 -1.88 -7.47 19.08
CA GLN A 128 -1.98 -6.82 20.39
C GLN A 128 -3.45 -6.73 20.85
N VAL A 129 -4.36 -6.35 19.94
CA VAL A 129 -5.80 -6.26 20.23
C VAL A 129 -6.36 -7.62 20.64
N GLU A 130 -6.02 -8.68 19.90
CA GLU A 130 -6.44 -10.06 20.20
C GLU A 130 -5.90 -10.52 21.56
N ALA A 131 -4.60 -10.35 21.81
CA ALA A 131 -3.98 -10.71 23.10
C ALA A 131 -4.62 -9.96 24.27
N GLN A 132 -4.96 -8.68 24.09
CA GLN A 132 -5.58 -7.87 25.14
C GLN A 132 -7.04 -8.27 25.43
N LEU A 133 -7.76 -8.82 24.46
CA LEU A 133 -9.17 -9.19 24.59
C LEU A 133 -9.36 -10.63 25.01
N PHE A 134 -8.57 -11.54 24.45
CA PHE A 134 -8.72 -12.99 24.65
C PHE A 134 -7.67 -13.56 25.60
N GLY A 135 -6.70 -12.75 26.06
CA GLY A 135 -5.55 -13.20 26.84
C GLY A 135 -4.58 -14.01 25.98
N GLU A 136 -3.42 -14.36 26.54
CA GLU A 136 -2.74 -15.56 26.07
C GLU A 136 -3.70 -16.72 26.34
N VAL A 137 -4.04 -17.50 25.31
CA VAL A 137 -4.74 -18.78 25.49
C VAL A 137 -3.72 -19.76 26.08
N GLY A 138 -3.28 -19.50 27.31
CA GLY A 138 -2.44 -20.35 28.13
C GLY A 138 -3.32 -20.90 29.24
N GLY A 139 -3.77 -22.14 29.06
CA GLY A 139 -4.57 -22.85 30.04
C GLY A 139 -3.80 -22.97 31.36
N ASP A 140 -4.39 -22.42 32.41
CA ASP A 140 -4.05 -22.83 33.77
C ASP A 140 -4.90 -24.06 34.09
N ALA A 141 -4.35 -25.22 33.75
CA ALA A 141 -4.72 -26.51 34.30
C ALA A 141 -3.50 -27.05 35.04
N ALA A 142 -3.33 -26.60 36.28
CA ALA A 142 -2.42 -27.18 37.28
C ALA A 142 -3.10 -27.19 38.64
#